data_AF-A0A7X8WS01-F1
#
_entry.id   AF-A0A7X8WS01-F1
#
_cell.length_a   1.000
_cell.length_b   1.000
_cell.length_c   1.000
_cell.angle_alpha   90.00
_cell.angle_beta   90.00
_cell.angle_gamma   90.00
#
_symmetry.space_group_name_H-M   'P 1'
#
loop_
_entity.id
_entity.type
_entity.pdbx_description
1 polymer ?
#
loop_
_entity_poly.entity_id
_entity_poly.type
_entity_poly.pdbx_seq_one_letter_code
_entity_poly.pdbx_strand_id
1 'polypeptide(L)'
;MAENEMGTDTPKTVNVPDRVGLEGLEDKFNARWAENRVYAFDPNTTRNDVFSIDTPPPTASGSLHVGHVFSYTQTDVIARFMRMCGKNVF
;
A
#
# COMPACT_ATOMS: atom_id res chain seq x y z
N MET A 1 5.72 34.64 -13.76
CA MET A 1 4.44 34.02 -14.14
C MET A 1 4.74 32.57 -14.45
N ALA A 2 4.71 31.70 -13.44
CA ALA A 2 4.90 30.27 -13.65
C ALA A 2 3.52 29.68 -13.96
N GLU A 3 3.41 29.07 -15.14
CA GLU A 3 2.17 28.45 -15.61
C GLU A 3 1.88 27.22 -14.75
N ASN A 4 0.70 27.23 -14.11
CA ASN A 4 0.19 26.14 -13.31
C ASN A 4 -0.42 25.10 -14.27
N GLU A 5 0.40 24.19 -14.81
CA GLU A 5 -0.11 23.04 -15.56
C GLU A 5 -0.90 22.15 -14.61
N MET A 6 -2.23 22.26 -14.71
CA MET A 6 -3.19 21.45 -13.99
C MET A 6 -3.03 19.99 -14.41
N GLY A 7 -2.60 19.13 -13.49
CA GLY A 7 -2.37 17.70 -13.73
C GLY A 7 -3.56 17.04 -14.44
N THR A 8 -3.28 16.38 -15.56
CA THR A 8 -4.26 15.82 -16.50
C THR A 8 -5.03 14.59 -16.00
N ASP A 9 -4.84 14.18 -14.76
CA ASP A 9 -5.42 12.93 -14.20
C ASP A 9 -6.73 13.14 -13.43
N THR A 10 -7.33 14.34 -13.49
CA THR A 10 -8.64 14.56 -12.86
C THR A 10 -9.72 13.82 -13.66
N PRO A 11 -10.40 12.82 -13.07
CA PRO A 11 -11.47 12.10 -13.78
C PRO A 11 -12.60 13.06 -14.15
N LYS A 12 -13.04 13.02 -15.40
CA LYS A 12 -14.07 13.94 -15.95
C LYS A 12 -15.43 13.83 -15.25
N THR A 13 -15.67 12.77 -14.48
CA THR A 13 -16.85 12.60 -13.62
C THR A 13 -16.45 11.75 -12.42
N VAL A 14 -16.51 12.32 -11.21
CA VAL A 14 -16.34 11.56 -9.96
C VAL A 14 -17.71 11.39 -9.34
N ASN A 15 -18.23 10.15 -9.36
CA ASN A 15 -19.43 9.80 -8.60
C ASN A 15 -19.00 9.43 -7.18
N VAL A 16 -18.95 10.43 -6.29
CA VAL A 16 -18.64 10.23 -4.87
C VAL A 16 -19.96 10.03 -4.12
N PRO A 17 -20.12 8.94 -3.35
CA PRO A 17 -21.33 8.74 -2.55
C PRO A 17 -21.40 9.75 -1.40
N ASP A 18 -22.62 10.15 -1.01
CA ASP A 18 -22.87 11.06 0.11
C ASP A 18 -22.38 10.52 1.47
N ARG A 19 -22.20 9.19 1.58
CA ARG A 19 -21.64 8.50 2.75
C ARG A 19 -20.67 7.43 2.31
N VAL A 20 -19.59 7.28 3.08
CA VAL A 20 -18.62 6.20 2.89
C VAL A 20 -19.24 4.88 3.34
N GLY A 21 -19.41 3.94 2.40
CA GLY A 21 -19.61 2.53 2.70
C GLY A 21 -18.28 1.80 2.64
N LEU A 22 -18.05 0.86 3.56
CA LEU A 22 -16.86 0.01 3.57
C LEU A 22 -17.13 -1.34 2.88
N GLU A 23 -18.39 -1.66 2.65
CA GLU A 23 -18.87 -2.92 2.12
C GLU A 23 -18.25 -3.22 0.75
N GLY A 24 -17.52 -4.34 0.67
CA GLY A 24 -16.88 -4.80 -0.56
C GLY A 24 -15.67 -3.99 -1.03
N LEU A 25 -15.25 -2.93 -0.32
CA LEU A 25 -14.05 -2.18 -0.69
C LEU A 25 -12.78 -3.02 -0.48
N GLU A 26 -12.68 -3.76 0.63
CA GLU A 26 -11.53 -4.62 0.91
C GLU A 26 -11.36 -5.67 -0.20
N ASP A 27 -12.41 -6.40 -0.54
CA ASP A 27 -12.37 -7.42 -1.61
C ASP A 27 -11.98 -6.80 -2.96
N LYS A 28 -12.58 -5.66 -3.30
CA LYS A 28 -12.28 -4.93 -4.54
C LYS A 28 -10.80 -4.53 -4.62
N PHE A 29 -10.25 -3.95 -3.56
CA PHE A 29 -8.87 -3.47 -3.56
C PHE A 29 -7.87 -4.62 -3.43
N ASN A 30 -8.16 -5.65 -2.65
CA ASN A 30 -7.34 -6.85 -2.55
C ASN A 30 -7.19 -7.52 -3.93
N ALA A 31 -8.30 -7.71 -4.65
CA ALA A 31 -8.29 -8.26 -6.01
C ALA A 31 -7.47 -7.37 -6.96
N ARG A 32 -7.70 -6.06 -6.94
CA ARG A 32 -6.98 -5.10 -7.79
C ARG A 32 -5.47 -5.10 -7.49
N TRP A 33 -5.06 -5.11 -6.22
CA TRP A 33 -3.64 -5.11 -5.85
C TRP A 33 -2.95 -6.42 -6.22
N ALA A 34 -3.64 -7.55 -6.09
CA ALA A 34 -3.14 -8.85 -6.53
C ALA A 34 -2.95 -8.91 -8.06
N GLU A 35 -3.95 -8.49 -8.83
CA GLU A 35 -3.89 -8.44 -10.30
C GLU A 35 -2.75 -7.54 -10.79
N ASN A 36 -2.61 -6.35 -10.20
CA ASN A 36 -1.55 -5.40 -10.56
C ASN A 36 -0.19 -5.75 -9.93
N ARG A 37 -0.10 -6.84 -9.17
CA ARG A 37 1.13 -7.28 -8.49
C ARG A 37 1.79 -6.15 -7.66
N VAL A 38 0.99 -5.30 -7.01
CA VAL A 38 1.46 -4.09 -6.30
C VAL A 38 2.56 -4.38 -5.28
N TYR A 39 2.49 -5.56 -4.66
CA TYR A 39 3.44 -6.01 -3.62
C TYR A 39 4.51 -6.97 -4.13
N ALA A 40 4.59 -7.23 -5.44
CA ALA A 40 5.61 -8.12 -5.97
C ALA A 40 7.00 -7.47 -5.92
N PHE A 41 7.97 -8.20 -5.37
CA PHE A 41 9.37 -7.78 -5.34
C PHE A 41 10.06 -8.11 -6.67
N ASP A 42 10.81 -7.16 -7.22
CA ASP A 42 11.72 -7.40 -8.36
C ASP A 42 13.14 -7.76 -7.87
N PRO A 43 13.61 -9.01 -8.08
CA PRO A 43 14.94 -9.44 -7.63
C PRO A 43 16.09 -8.76 -8.38
N ASN A 44 15.84 -8.11 -9.52
CA ASN A 44 16.88 -7.44 -10.31
C ASN A 44 17.13 -6.00 -9.87
N THR A 45 16.37 -5.48 -8.90
CA THR A 45 16.54 -4.12 -8.40
C THR A 45 17.89 -3.92 -7.72
N THR A 46 18.52 -2.77 -7.95
CA THR A 46 19.79 -2.45 -7.31
C THR A 46 19.62 -2.33 -5.79
N ARG A 47 20.65 -2.74 -5.02
CA ARG A 47 20.60 -2.68 -3.56
C ARG A 47 20.23 -1.29 -3.00
N ASN A 48 20.61 -0.21 -3.69
CA ASN A 48 20.33 1.16 -3.25
C ASN A 48 18.83 1.52 -3.31
N ASP A 49 18.07 0.80 -4.12
CA ASP A 49 16.63 1.02 -4.32
C ASP A 49 15.77 0.02 -3.55
N VAL A 50 16.40 -0.95 -2.89
CA VAL A 50 15.70 -1.90 -2.00
C VAL A 50 15.45 -1.26 -0.64
N PHE A 51 14.23 -1.40 -0.13
CA PHE A 51 13.89 -1.13 1.26
C PHE A 51 13.37 -2.42 1.90
N SER A 52 14.10 -2.96 2.87
CA SER A 52 13.74 -4.23 3.51
C SER A 52 13.12 -3.99 4.88
N ILE A 53 12.03 -4.68 5.15
CA ILE A 53 11.37 -4.70 6.45
C ILE A 53 11.61 -6.06 7.10
N ASP A 54 12.37 -6.07 8.19
CA ASP A 54 12.58 -7.26 9.01
C ASP A 54 11.59 -7.25 10.18
N THR A 55 10.47 -7.95 10.03
CA THR A 55 9.52 -8.15 11.14
C THR A 55 9.94 -9.38 11.96
N PRO A 56 9.93 -9.30 13.30
CA PRO A 56 10.18 -10.48 14.11
C PRO A 56 9.16 -11.58 13.77
N PRO A 57 9.59 -12.85 13.74
CA PRO A 57 8.71 -13.95 13.36
C PRO A 57 7.49 -13.97 14.29
N PRO A 58 6.26 -14.13 13.75
CA PRO A 58 5.07 -14.18 14.58
C PRO A 58 5.15 -15.38 15.53
N THR A 59 4.83 -15.15 16.81
CA THR A 59 4.70 -16.25 17.77
C THR A 59 3.39 -16.99 17.48
N ALA A 60 3.45 -18.30 17.29
CA ALA A 60 2.29 -19.15 17.01
C ALA A 60 1.42 -19.34 18.27
N SER A 61 0.71 -18.28 18.66
CA SER A 61 -0.10 -18.19 19.89
C SER A 61 -1.60 -18.38 19.65
N GLY A 62 -2.01 -18.67 18.41
CA GLY A 62 -3.40 -18.87 18.02
C GLY A 62 -3.92 -17.71 17.18
N SER A 63 -4.77 -16.85 17.77
CA SER A 63 -5.42 -15.75 17.05
C SER A 63 -4.63 -14.44 17.12
N LEU A 64 -4.77 -13.60 16.10
CA LEU A 64 -4.20 -12.25 16.12
C LEU A 64 -4.97 -11.38 17.15
N HIS A 65 -4.26 -10.84 18.13
CA HIS A 65 -4.76 -9.79 19.02
C HIS A 65 -4.37 -8.38 18.55
N VAL A 66 -4.91 -7.34 19.20
CA VAL A 66 -4.71 -5.91 18.86
C VAL A 66 -3.24 -5.48 18.77
N GLY A 67 -2.34 -6.19 19.44
CA GLY A 67 -0.90 -5.94 19.35
C GLY A 67 -0.35 -6.19 17.95
N HIS A 68 -0.81 -7.24 17.28
CA HIS A 68 -0.46 -7.50 15.87
C HIS A 68 -1.03 -6.44 14.94
N VAL A 69 -2.27 -5.99 15.19
CA VAL A 69 -2.89 -4.95 14.37
C VAL A 69 -2.08 -3.67 14.48
N PHE A 70 -1.67 -3.28 15.69
CA PHE A 70 -0.85 -2.10 15.91
C PHE A 70 0.51 -2.20 15.21
N SER A 71 1.26 -3.29 15.43
CA SER A 71 2.60 -3.42 14.87
C SER A 71 2.61 -3.57 13.35
N TYR A 72 1.76 -4.44 12.78
CA TYR A 72 1.74 -4.66 11.33
C TYR A 72 1.15 -3.49 10.55
N THR A 73 0.19 -2.75 11.12
CA THR A 73 -0.32 -1.54 10.46
C THR A 73 0.77 -0.48 10.36
N GLN A 74 1.55 -0.25 11.43
CA GLN A 74 2.66 0.69 11.39
C GLN A 74 3.67 0.32 10.30
N THR A 75 4.04 -0.96 10.24
CA THR A 75 4.95 -1.48 9.22
C THR A 75 4.39 -1.34 7.80
N ASP A 76 3.11 -1.64 7.58
CA ASP A 76 2.45 -1.51 6.26
C ASP A 76 2.40 -0.05 5.78
N VAL A 77 2.16 0.92 6.68
CA VAL A 77 2.20 2.35 6.35
C VAL A 77 3.59 2.75 5.83
N ILE A 78 4.66 2.30 6.49
CA ILE A 78 6.04 2.57 6.06
C ILE A 78 6.30 1.89 4.70
N ALA A 79 5.89 0.64 4.53
CA ALA A 79 6.05 -0.09 3.28
C ALA A 79 5.37 0.64 2.10
N ARG A 80 4.14 1.12 2.29
CA ARG A 80 3.41 1.89 1.26
C ARG A 80 4.10 3.20 0.94
N PHE A 81 4.52 3.95 1.96
CA PHE A 81 5.24 5.19 1.78
C PHE A 81 6.54 4.99 0.98
N MET A 82 7.36 3.99 1.34
CA MET A 82 8.61 3.71 0.64
C MET A 82 8.38 3.28 -0.81
N ARG A 83 7.33 2.51 -1.10
CA ARG A 83 6.92 2.18 -2.47
C ARG A 83 6.51 3.42 -3.27
N MET A 84 5.77 4.34 -2.66
CA MET A 84 5.40 5.63 -3.28
C MET A 84 6.63 6.52 -3.52
N CYS A 85 7.68 6.39 -2.72
CA CYS A 85 8.98 7.04 -2.93
C CYS A 85 9.88 6.31 -3.95
N GLY A 86 9.38 5.30 -4.65
CA GLY A 86 10.10 4.59 -5.71
C GLY A 86 11.04 3.48 -5.20
N LYS A 87 10.98 3.10 -3.93
CA LYS A 87 11.75 1.96 -3.42
C LYS A 87 11.05 0.65 -3.76
N ASN A 88 11.84 -0.37 -4.08
CA ASN A 88 11.38 -1.74 -4.18
C ASN A 88 11.38 -2.37 -2.77
N VAL A 89 10.19 -2.56 -2.22
CA VAL A 89 10.02 -2.98 -0.82
C VAL A 89 10.03 -4.50 -0.73
N PHE A 90 10.90 -5.02 0.13
CA PHE A 90 11.02 -6.44 0.48
C PHE A 90 10.47 -6.69 1.90
#